data_AF-A0A2E9PQL5-F1
#
_entry.id   AF-A0A2E9PQL5-F1
#
_cell.length_a   1.000
_cell.length_b   1.000
_cell.length_c   1.000
_cell.angle_alpha   90.00
_cell.angle_beta   90.00
_cell.angle_gamma   90.00
#
_symmetry.space_group_name_H-M   'P 1'
#
loop_
_entity.id
_entity.type
_entity.pdbx_description
1 polymer ?
#
loop_
_entity_poly.entity_id
_entity_poly.type
_entity_poly.pdbx_seq_one_letter_code
_entity_poly.pdbx_strand_id
1 'polypeptide(L)'
;MKSNITKTVLVLIISSLNAQLANVDVPDQVPKVVTADIQAGIEKYIEDETVRGGGYFEFSSDGQDFSFKLVRVHTEYLANLGIRRHFACIDLVDTLGDVYDVDFFLSGDPGDMTITEQTLHKLNGIPFYTWEQNRRGTWQRVPMEEATPGLLGVIEGEDEFDFLYRVKLPEITDSARMWLPLPETDKFQTVEIKKVNPPKYRVINEPKYGNKCLFFEFGPEDSERTIDMRFYIKRKEKAAYTPDYIDREKYLEAQRLTPIDDNFKAIAGEVVAGKKSDLVRARALYDHVIDRMRYMKYGSGWGKGDAVYACDVRTGNCTDFHAYFISLSRAVGIPARFAIGAAIPSSRDDGGIDGYHCWVEFYSDGKWWPVDISEADKYSSLSTYYFGHHPANRLEFSRGRDLEFDPGPASGPINFLAYPVLEIEGKPVKTKTEFSFNRNVSHK
;
A
#
# COMPACT_ATOMS: atom_id res chain seq x y z
N MET A 1 61.40 57.60 37.31
CA MET A 1 61.46 58.82 38.15
C MET A 1 60.06 59.41 38.28
N LYS A 2 59.61 59.60 39.53
CA LYS A 2 58.37 60.30 39.98
C LYS A 2 57.05 59.54 39.68
N SER A 3 56.09 59.38 40.59
CA SER A 3 55.91 59.81 41.99
C SER A 3 54.77 58.98 42.61
N ASN A 4 54.93 58.60 43.88
CA ASN A 4 53.89 58.07 44.76
C ASN A 4 52.76 59.08 44.99
N ILE A 5 51.50 58.62 45.06
CA ILE A 5 50.50 59.10 46.04
C ILE A 5 49.60 57.93 46.46
N THR A 6 49.54 57.78 47.78
CA THR A 6 48.81 56.87 48.67
C THR A 6 47.31 56.72 48.34
N LYS A 7 46.77 55.48 48.40
CA LYS A 7 45.33 55.27 48.64
C LYS A 7 45.09 54.13 49.64
N THR A 8 44.32 54.52 50.64
CA THR A 8 43.81 53.83 51.82
C THR A 8 43.15 52.49 51.52
N VAL A 9 43.46 51.50 52.36
CA VAL A 9 42.84 50.18 52.41
C VAL A 9 41.42 50.30 52.96
N LEU A 10 40.43 49.84 52.20
CA LEU A 10 39.07 49.57 52.68
C LEU A 10 38.80 48.08 52.48
N VAL A 11 38.86 47.31 53.56
CA VAL A 11 38.46 45.90 53.58
C VAL A 11 36.93 45.87 53.68
N LEU A 12 36.26 45.43 52.61
CA LEU A 12 34.84 45.07 52.67
C LEU A 12 34.73 43.54 52.55
N ILE A 13 34.27 42.95 53.64
CA ILE A 13 33.95 41.53 53.77
C ILE A 13 32.67 41.29 52.95
N ILE A 14 32.77 40.48 51.89
CA ILE A 14 31.60 40.03 51.13
C ILE A 14 31.00 38.84 51.89
N SER A 15 29.89 39.08 52.59
CA SER A 15 29.00 38.02 53.06
C SER A 15 28.05 37.64 51.92
N SER A 16 28.08 36.35 51.57
CA SER A 16 27.17 35.71 50.62
C SER A 16 25.74 35.72 51.13
N LEU A 17 24.83 36.40 50.43
CA LEU A 17 23.39 36.23 50.58
C LEU A 17 22.89 35.42 49.38
N ASN A 18 22.49 34.17 49.64
CA ASN A 18 21.76 33.34 48.70
C ASN A 18 20.36 33.94 48.49
N ALA A 19 20.06 34.37 47.27
CA ALA A 19 18.70 34.61 46.81
C ALA A 19 18.44 33.69 45.62
N GLN A 20 17.46 32.80 45.79
CA GLN A 20 16.96 31.87 44.78
C GLN A 20 16.61 32.60 43.48
N LEU A 21 17.32 32.26 42.40
CA LEU A 21 16.80 32.36 41.05
C LEU A 21 15.93 31.12 40.84
N ALA A 22 14.63 31.34 40.65
CA ALA A 22 13.69 30.30 40.29
C ALA A 22 14.17 29.58 39.02
N ASN A 23 14.40 28.27 39.12
CA ASN A 23 14.48 27.38 37.97
C ASN A 23 13.18 27.54 37.18
N VAL A 24 13.27 28.05 35.96
CA VAL A 24 12.21 27.86 34.99
C VAL A 24 12.37 26.41 34.53
N ASP A 25 11.47 25.54 34.99
CA ASP A 25 11.37 24.17 34.54
C ASP A 25 11.20 24.16 33.01
N VAL A 26 12.23 23.71 32.31
CA VAL A 26 12.11 23.21 30.94
C VAL A 26 11.48 21.82 31.10
N PRO A 27 10.24 21.57 30.63
CA PRO A 27 9.65 20.26 30.77
C PRO A 27 10.50 19.21 30.08
N ASP A 28 10.61 18.07 30.77
CA ASP A 28 11.38 16.88 30.44
C ASP A 28 11.34 16.47 28.97
N GLN A 29 12.42 15.80 28.55
CA GLN A 29 12.54 15.12 27.27
C GLN A 29 11.27 14.32 26.95
N VAL A 30 10.48 14.82 26.00
CA VAL A 30 9.28 14.16 25.51
C VAL A 30 9.68 12.77 24.97
N PRO A 31 9.06 11.67 25.45
CA PRO A 31 9.29 10.36 24.90
C PRO A 31 9.04 10.39 23.39
N LYS A 32 9.98 9.86 22.60
CA LYS A 32 9.68 9.57 21.19
C LYS A 32 8.53 8.58 21.16
N VAL A 33 7.31 9.06 21.02
CA VAL A 33 6.14 8.23 20.80
C VAL A 33 6.42 7.42 19.54
N VAL A 34 6.58 6.11 19.73
CA VAL A 34 6.79 5.18 18.62
C VAL A 34 5.40 4.92 18.04
N THR A 35 5.28 4.71 16.73
CA THR A 35 3.98 4.43 16.07
C THR A 35 3.18 3.31 16.76
N ALA A 36 3.87 2.37 17.42
CA ALA A 36 3.25 1.35 18.27
C ALA A 36 2.44 1.91 19.46
N ASP A 37 2.89 3.00 20.09
CA ASP A 37 2.17 3.64 21.20
C ASP A 37 0.90 4.33 20.72
N ILE A 38 0.96 4.95 19.53
CA ILE A 38 -0.21 5.57 18.89
C ILE A 38 -1.23 4.47 18.53
N GLN A 39 -0.76 3.36 17.96
CA GLN A 39 -1.59 2.21 17.63
C GLN A 39 -2.30 1.67 18.88
N ALA A 40 -1.55 1.36 19.93
CA ALA A 40 -2.12 0.84 21.18
C ALA A 40 -3.11 1.84 21.81
N GLY A 41 -2.81 3.14 21.72
CA GLY A 41 -3.70 4.20 22.19
C GLY A 41 -5.04 4.24 21.46
N ILE A 42 -5.03 4.20 20.12
CA ILE A 42 -6.27 4.21 19.34
C ILE A 42 -7.05 2.90 19.47
N GLU A 43 -6.38 1.75 19.48
CA GLU A 43 -7.03 0.44 19.70
C GLU A 43 -7.75 0.41 21.05
N LYS A 44 -7.07 0.85 22.11
CA LYS A 44 -7.65 0.94 23.44
C LYS A 44 -8.84 1.89 23.50
N TYR A 45 -8.74 3.06 22.88
CA TYR A 45 -9.85 4.01 22.83
C TYR A 45 -11.10 3.40 22.17
N ILE A 46 -10.93 2.76 21.01
CA ILE A 46 -12.04 2.14 20.28
C ILE A 46 -12.61 0.97 21.09
N GLU A 47 -11.78 0.16 21.74
CA GLU A 47 -12.23 -0.91 22.63
C GLU A 47 -13.08 -0.37 23.79
N ASP A 48 -12.57 0.64 24.51
CA ASP A 48 -13.27 1.24 25.66
C ASP A 48 -14.63 1.85 25.25
N GLU A 49 -14.69 2.54 24.11
CA GLU A 49 -15.94 3.08 23.56
C GLU A 49 -16.88 1.97 23.04
N THR A 50 -16.35 0.91 22.44
CA THR A 50 -17.13 -0.26 22.01
C THR A 50 -17.81 -0.93 23.19
N VAL A 51 -17.11 -1.06 24.32
CA VAL A 51 -17.68 -1.60 25.56
C VAL A 51 -18.81 -0.70 26.08
N ARG A 52 -18.63 0.63 26.02
CA ARG A 52 -19.67 1.61 26.43
C ARG A 52 -20.89 1.57 25.52
N GLY A 53 -20.68 1.40 24.21
CA GLY A 53 -21.72 1.29 23.18
C GLY A 53 -22.37 -0.09 23.07
N GLY A 54 -22.21 -0.97 24.07
CA GLY A 54 -22.89 -2.27 24.07
C GLY A 54 -22.38 -3.25 23.00
N GLY A 55 -21.10 -3.15 22.64
CA GLY A 55 -20.44 -4.02 21.65
C GLY A 55 -20.21 -3.36 20.28
N TYR A 56 -20.54 -2.08 20.14
CA TYR A 56 -20.28 -1.28 18.94
C TYR A 56 -19.65 0.05 19.32
N PHE A 57 -18.73 0.52 18.47
CA PHE A 57 -18.24 1.89 18.52
C PHE A 57 -19.28 2.79 17.85
N GLU A 58 -19.96 3.62 18.64
CA GLU A 58 -20.97 4.56 18.13
C GLU A 58 -20.30 5.83 17.62
N PHE A 59 -20.63 6.24 16.40
CA PHE A 59 -20.06 7.39 15.72
C PHE A 59 -21.14 8.18 15.01
N SER A 60 -21.14 9.50 15.14
CA SER A 60 -22.07 10.39 14.44
C SER A 60 -21.29 11.36 13.54
N SER A 61 -21.68 11.46 12.27
CA SER A 61 -21.15 12.46 11.32
C SER A 61 -22.27 12.96 10.42
N ASP A 62 -22.30 14.28 10.18
CA ASP A 62 -23.26 14.94 9.28
C ASP A 62 -24.74 14.59 9.52
N GLY A 63 -25.10 14.33 10.77
CA GLY A 63 -26.47 13.97 11.19
C GLY A 63 -26.85 12.51 10.95
N GLN A 64 -25.90 11.66 10.59
CA GLN A 64 -26.05 10.22 10.51
C GLN A 64 -25.31 9.53 11.67
N ASP A 65 -25.98 8.57 12.29
CA ASP A 65 -25.42 7.72 13.34
C ASP A 65 -24.99 6.38 12.74
N PHE A 66 -23.84 5.90 13.20
CA PHE A 66 -23.19 4.68 12.74
C PHE A 66 -22.78 3.84 13.95
N SER A 67 -22.98 2.53 13.84
CA SER A 67 -22.52 1.55 14.82
C SER A 67 -21.46 0.66 14.17
N PHE A 68 -20.22 0.80 14.64
CA PHE A 68 -19.05 0.22 13.99
C PHE A 68 -18.38 -0.88 14.81
N LYS A 69 -17.59 -1.71 14.11
CA LYS A 69 -16.55 -2.56 14.68
C LYS A 69 -15.20 -2.22 14.09
N LEU A 70 -14.16 -2.23 14.92
CA LEU A 70 -12.78 -2.05 14.46
C LEU A 70 -12.38 -3.19 13.52
N VAL A 71 -11.87 -2.84 12.34
CA VAL A 71 -11.32 -3.78 11.37
C VAL A 71 -9.79 -3.75 11.42
N ARG A 72 -9.18 -2.56 11.32
CA ARG A 72 -7.73 -2.40 11.24
C ARG A 72 -7.31 -0.99 11.66
N VAL A 73 -6.14 -0.86 12.26
CA VAL A 73 -5.41 0.42 12.36
C VAL A 73 -4.40 0.53 11.23
N HIS A 74 -4.41 1.64 10.50
CA HIS A 74 -3.43 1.90 9.45
C HIS A 74 -2.10 2.35 10.02
N THR A 75 -1.25 1.39 10.38
CA THR A 75 0.10 1.64 10.91
C THR A 75 0.97 2.53 10.03
N GLU A 76 0.71 2.52 8.72
CA GLU A 76 1.38 3.31 7.68
C GLU A 76 1.02 4.80 7.70
N TYR A 77 -0.10 5.15 8.34
CA TYR A 77 -0.59 6.51 8.50
C TYR A 77 -0.42 7.05 9.91
N LEU A 78 0.06 6.23 10.86
CA LEU A 78 0.33 6.70 12.21
C LEU A 78 1.43 7.76 12.18
N ALA A 79 1.11 8.94 12.69
CA ALA A 79 2.01 10.07 12.67
C ALA A 79 2.03 10.77 14.02
N ASN A 80 3.24 11.07 14.52
CA ASN A 80 3.42 12.06 15.57
C ASN A 80 3.48 13.44 14.89
N LEU A 81 2.49 14.28 15.19
CA LEU A 81 2.32 15.61 14.59
C LEU A 81 3.01 16.72 15.40
N GLY A 82 3.68 16.39 16.50
CA GLY A 82 4.34 17.33 17.40
C GLY A 82 4.13 16.97 18.87
N ILE A 83 4.42 17.93 19.76
CA ILE A 83 4.38 17.71 21.21
C ILE A 83 2.98 17.24 21.62
N ARG A 84 2.90 15.98 22.07
CA ARG A 84 1.68 15.32 22.56
C ARG A 84 0.51 15.41 21.57
N ARG A 85 0.78 15.42 20.25
CA ARG A 85 -0.23 15.37 19.19
C ARG A 85 0.06 14.25 18.22
N HIS A 86 -0.94 13.44 17.94
CA HIS A 86 -0.81 12.24 17.12
C HIS A 86 -1.97 12.14 16.13
N PHE A 87 -1.77 11.35 15.08
CA PHE A 87 -2.78 11.05 14.08
C PHE A 87 -2.82 9.54 13.84
N ALA A 88 -4.03 9.02 13.72
CA ALA A 88 -4.32 7.66 13.31
C ALA A 88 -5.46 7.65 12.31
N CYS A 89 -5.43 6.71 11.38
CA CYS A 89 -6.53 6.42 10.47
C CYS A 89 -6.87 4.95 10.67
N ILE A 90 -8.14 4.59 10.80
CA ILE A 90 -8.56 3.22 11.09
C ILE A 90 -9.73 2.81 10.19
N ASP A 91 -9.77 1.53 9.83
CA ASP A 91 -10.90 0.88 9.16
C ASP A 91 -11.95 0.47 10.21
N LEU A 92 -13.19 0.90 10.00
CA LEU A 92 -14.36 0.56 10.80
C LEU A 92 -15.41 -0.09 9.89
N VAL A 93 -16.07 -1.16 10.32
CA VAL A 93 -17.14 -1.82 9.55
C VAL A 93 -18.49 -1.61 10.24
N ASP A 94 -19.51 -1.24 9.46
CA ASP A 94 -20.87 -1.09 9.96
C ASP A 94 -21.62 -2.43 10.03
N THR A 95 -22.89 -2.38 10.43
CA THR A 95 -23.74 -3.57 10.55
C THR A 95 -24.17 -4.16 9.20
N LEU A 96 -24.04 -3.42 8.10
CA LEU A 96 -24.35 -3.84 6.74
C LEU A 96 -23.13 -4.43 6.02
N GLY A 97 -21.93 -4.25 6.60
CA GLY A 97 -20.65 -4.70 6.04
C GLY A 97 -19.93 -3.62 5.23
N ASP A 98 -20.44 -2.39 5.21
CA ASP A 98 -19.75 -1.26 4.60
C ASP A 98 -18.58 -0.83 5.50
N VAL A 99 -17.41 -0.65 4.88
CA VAL A 99 -16.16 -0.29 5.58
C VAL A 99 -15.91 1.20 5.43
N TYR A 100 -15.54 1.85 6.52
CA TYR A 100 -15.29 3.28 6.61
C TYR A 100 -13.91 3.54 7.17
N ASP A 101 -13.16 4.43 6.53
CA ASP A 101 -11.92 4.95 7.12
C ASP A 101 -12.30 6.18 7.95
N VAL A 102 -11.91 6.19 9.22
CA VAL A 102 -12.08 7.36 10.10
C VAL A 102 -10.72 7.88 10.54
N ASP A 103 -10.49 9.17 10.30
CA ASP A 103 -9.31 9.91 10.73
C ASP A 103 -9.49 10.35 12.19
N PHE A 104 -8.52 10.05 13.04
CA PHE A 104 -8.48 10.42 14.46
C PHE A 104 -7.26 11.29 14.76
N PHE A 105 -7.50 12.42 15.41
CA PHE A 105 -6.46 13.23 16.01
C PHE A 105 -6.47 13.02 17.52
N LEU A 106 -5.30 12.71 18.08
CA LEU A 106 -5.14 12.41 19.48
C LEU A 106 -4.23 13.42 20.16
N SER A 107 -4.51 13.70 21.44
CA SER A 107 -3.63 14.48 22.31
C SER A 107 -3.31 13.76 23.61
N GLY A 108 -2.08 13.86 24.09
CA GLY A 108 -1.63 13.24 25.34
C GLY A 108 -0.36 12.40 25.21
N ASP A 109 -0.01 11.74 26.31
CA ASP A 109 1.14 10.84 26.40
C ASP A 109 0.76 9.40 26.06
N PRO A 110 1.72 8.53 25.69
CA PRO A 110 1.49 7.09 25.57
C PRO A 110 0.75 6.52 26.78
N GLY A 111 -0.34 5.82 26.54
CA GLY A 111 -1.21 5.23 27.58
C GLY A 111 -2.24 6.17 28.19
N ASP A 112 -2.19 7.48 27.89
CA ASP A 112 -3.14 8.51 28.35
C ASP A 112 -3.45 9.49 27.20
N MET A 113 -3.85 8.96 26.05
CA MET A 113 -4.25 9.73 24.88
C MET A 113 -5.76 9.94 24.84
N THR A 114 -6.18 11.10 24.35
CA THR A 114 -7.60 11.48 24.17
C THR A 114 -7.87 11.91 22.74
N ILE A 115 -9.05 11.60 22.20
CA ILE A 115 -9.45 12.04 20.86
C ILE A 115 -9.86 13.51 20.90
N THR A 116 -9.21 14.32 20.07
CA THR A 116 -9.52 15.75 19.91
C THR A 116 -10.39 16.03 18.69
N GLU A 117 -10.28 15.18 17.66
CA GLU A 117 -11.07 15.29 16.43
C GLU A 117 -11.20 13.90 15.80
N GLN A 118 -12.36 13.64 15.22
CA GLN A 118 -12.63 12.46 14.41
C GLN A 118 -13.38 12.87 13.16
N THR A 119 -13.06 12.30 12.00
CA THR A 119 -13.75 12.62 10.74
C THR A 119 -13.83 11.39 9.84
N LEU A 120 -15.01 11.18 9.25
CA LEU A 120 -15.23 10.16 8.24
C LEU A 120 -14.45 10.53 6.97
N HIS A 121 -13.45 9.72 6.62
CA HIS A 121 -12.52 9.99 5.52
C HIS A 121 -12.88 9.19 4.27
N LYS A 122 -13.24 7.91 4.40
CA LYS A 122 -13.62 7.07 3.24
C LYS A 122 -14.81 6.16 3.52
N LEU A 123 -15.48 5.70 2.46
CA LEU A 123 -16.48 4.64 2.44
C LEU A 123 -16.14 3.63 1.35
N ASN A 124 -15.98 2.36 1.72
CA ASN A 124 -15.59 1.24 0.87
C ASN A 124 -14.38 1.57 0.00
N GLY A 125 -13.37 2.21 0.61
CA GLY A 125 -12.17 2.67 -0.06
C GLY A 125 -12.29 4.01 -0.79
N ILE A 126 -13.51 4.47 -1.12
CA ILE A 126 -13.76 5.73 -1.82
C ILE A 126 -13.64 6.91 -0.84
N PRO A 127 -12.68 7.82 -1.01
CA PRO A 127 -12.51 8.96 -0.11
C PRO A 127 -13.60 10.02 -0.29
N PHE A 128 -13.97 10.69 0.80
CA PHE A 128 -14.82 11.88 0.81
C PHE A 128 -14.02 13.17 0.56
N TYR A 129 -12.77 13.20 1.02
CA TYR A 129 -11.81 14.27 0.80
C TYR A 129 -10.39 13.70 0.67
N THR A 130 -9.48 14.53 0.19
CA THR A 130 -8.03 14.26 0.17
C THR A 130 -7.29 15.38 0.92
N TRP A 131 -6.01 15.19 1.20
CA TRP A 131 -5.18 16.15 1.93
C TRP A 131 -4.18 16.82 1.00
N GLU A 132 -4.08 18.14 1.08
CA GLU A 132 -3.07 18.94 0.36
C GLU A 132 -2.21 19.70 1.37
N GLN A 133 -0.88 19.69 1.17
CA GLN A 133 0.01 20.53 1.94
C GLN A 133 0.13 21.91 1.28
N ASN A 134 -0.23 22.97 1.99
CA ASN A 134 -0.10 24.32 1.48
C ASN A 134 1.36 24.82 1.51
N ARG A 135 1.61 25.98 0.89
CA ARG A 135 2.95 26.59 0.80
C ARG A 135 3.63 26.90 2.14
N ARG A 136 2.88 26.90 3.25
CA ARG A 136 3.41 27.11 4.61
C ARG A 136 3.72 25.79 5.32
N GLY A 137 3.58 24.66 4.64
CA GLY A 137 3.81 23.33 5.19
C GLY A 137 2.65 22.79 6.03
N THR A 138 1.50 23.47 6.08
CA THR A 138 0.32 22.99 6.83
C THR A 138 -0.64 22.26 5.90
N TRP A 139 -1.23 21.17 6.38
CA TRP A 139 -2.18 20.35 5.64
C TRP A 139 -3.60 20.91 5.70
N GLN A 140 -4.34 20.82 4.59
CA GLN A 140 -5.74 21.19 4.48
C GLN A 140 -6.53 20.10 3.73
N ARG A 141 -7.81 19.94 4.05
CA ARG A 141 -8.72 19.04 3.33
C ARG A 141 -9.17 19.67 2.01
N VAL A 142 -9.22 18.86 0.96
CA VAL A 142 -9.73 19.23 -0.37
C VAL A 142 -10.85 18.25 -0.71
N PRO A 143 -12.08 18.72 -1.00
CA PRO A 143 -13.16 17.86 -1.49
C PRO A 143 -12.73 17.08 -2.73
N MET A 144 -13.16 15.82 -2.85
CA MET A 144 -12.79 14.99 -3.99
C MET A 144 -13.20 15.55 -5.36
N GLU A 145 -14.30 16.30 -5.41
CA GLU A 145 -14.80 16.98 -6.61
C GLU A 145 -13.87 18.09 -7.11
N GLU A 146 -13.06 18.66 -6.21
CA GLU A 146 -12.11 19.76 -6.49
C GLU A 146 -10.66 19.28 -6.60
N ALA A 147 -10.42 17.98 -6.35
CA ALA A 147 -9.08 17.42 -6.27
C ALA A 147 -8.44 17.26 -7.66
N THR A 148 -7.21 17.76 -7.81
CA THR A 148 -6.39 17.53 -9.01
C THR A 148 -5.95 16.07 -9.11
N PRO A 149 -5.60 15.53 -10.30
CA PRO A 149 -5.15 14.14 -10.44
C PRO A 149 -4.03 13.73 -9.48
N GLY A 150 -3.10 14.63 -9.17
CA GLY A 150 -2.05 14.42 -8.15
C GLY A 150 -2.61 14.12 -6.76
N LEU A 151 -3.71 14.78 -6.38
CA LEU A 151 -4.43 14.55 -5.13
C LEU A 151 -5.31 13.29 -5.17
N LEU A 152 -5.54 12.74 -6.37
CA LEU A 152 -6.29 11.52 -6.66
C LEU A 152 -5.38 10.28 -6.83
N GLY A 153 -4.11 10.37 -6.43
CA GLY A 153 -3.19 9.24 -6.49
C GLY A 153 -2.43 9.08 -7.82
N VAL A 154 -2.48 10.04 -8.73
CA VAL A 154 -1.88 9.93 -10.08
C VAL A 154 -0.69 10.87 -10.26
N ILE A 155 0.46 10.32 -10.67
CA ILE A 155 1.55 11.08 -11.31
C ILE A 155 1.57 10.70 -12.80
N GLU A 156 1.42 11.70 -13.67
CA GLU A 156 1.47 11.54 -15.14
C GLU A 156 2.90 11.67 -15.68
N GLY A 157 3.15 11.15 -16.88
CA GLY A 157 4.43 11.29 -17.57
C GLY A 157 5.54 10.39 -17.01
N GLU A 158 6.30 10.85 -16.02
CA GLU A 158 7.45 10.12 -15.44
C GLU A 158 7.52 10.33 -13.91
N ASP A 159 8.05 9.33 -13.19
CA ASP A 159 8.34 9.39 -11.76
C ASP A 159 9.69 8.72 -11.49
N GLU A 160 10.43 9.23 -10.50
CA GLU A 160 11.74 8.72 -10.11
C GLU A 160 11.87 8.65 -8.59
N PHE A 161 12.28 7.51 -8.06
CA PHE A 161 12.39 7.30 -6.62
C PHE A 161 13.36 6.17 -6.27
N ASP A 162 14.00 6.28 -5.10
CA ASP A 162 14.58 5.13 -4.42
C ASP A 162 13.46 4.31 -3.76
N PHE A 163 13.56 2.99 -3.86
CA PHE A 163 12.62 2.03 -3.25
C PHE A 163 13.36 1.09 -2.31
N LEU A 164 12.86 0.92 -1.09
CA LEU A 164 13.31 -0.07 -0.12
C LEU A 164 12.26 -1.16 0.03
N TYR A 165 12.66 -2.39 -0.26
CA TYR A 165 11.95 -3.61 0.08
C TYR A 165 12.63 -4.23 1.29
N ARG A 166 11.93 -4.31 2.42
CA ARG A 166 12.46 -4.90 3.66
C ARG A 166 11.64 -6.12 4.09
N VAL A 167 12.33 -7.21 4.38
CA VAL A 167 11.73 -8.43 4.97
C VAL A 167 12.39 -8.69 6.31
N LYS A 168 11.58 -8.89 7.34
CA LYS A 168 12.03 -9.41 8.63
C LYS A 168 11.75 -10.92 8.67
N LEU A 169 12.81 -11.71 8.75
CA LEU A 169 12.70 -13.16 8.91
C LEU A 169 12.13 -13.48 10.29
N PRO A 170 11.23 -14.47 10.40
CA PRO A 170 10.76 -14.97 11.69
C PRO A 170 11.86 -15.79 12.37
N GLU A 171 11.52 -16.42 13.50
CA GLU A 171 12.29 -17.54 14.02
C GLU A 171 12.38 -18.66 12.98
N ILE A 172 13.60 -19.13 12.73
CA ILE A 172 13.90 -20.21 11.80
C ILE A 172 14.35 -21.41 12.62
N THR A 173 13.53 -22.46 12.66
CA THR A 173 13.78 -23.66 13.47
C THR A 173 14.66 -24.69 12.78
N ASP A 174 14.73 -24.66 11.45
CA ASP A 174 15.51 -25.58 10.60
C ASP A 174 15.85 -24.88 9.26
N SER A 175 16.22 -25.62 8.23
CA SER A 175 16.40 -25.14 6.87
C SER A 175 15.16 -24.41 6.34
N ALA A 176 15.41 -23.23 5.78
CA ALA A 176 14.37 -22.41 5.16
C ALA A 176 14.80 -21.93 3.78
N ARG A 177 13.81 -21.79 2.89
CA ARG A 177 14.00 -21.31 1.51
C ARG A 177 13.06 -20.15 1.26
N MET A 178 13.54 -19.12 0.57
CA MET A 178 12.73 -17.93 0.28
C MET A 178 12.86 -17.47 -1.16
N TRP A 179 11.72 -17.16 -1.77
CA TRP A 179 11.61 -16.54 -3.09
C TRP A 179 11.13 -15.11 -2.92
N LEU A 180 11.94 -14.15 -3.36
CA LEU A 180 11.68 -12.71 -3.20
C LEU A 180 11.68 -12.06 -4.59
N PRO A 181 10.64 -11.31 -5.00
CA PRO A 181 10.57 -10.78 -6.37
C PRO A 181 11.76 -9.89 -6.68
N LEU A 182 12.30 -10.04 -7.89
CA LEU A 182 13.31 -9.15 -8.43
C LEU A 182 12.69 -8.32 -9.56
N PRO A 183 12.37 -7.03 -9.31
CA PRO A 183 11.78 -6.16 -10.33
C PRO A 183 12.71 -6.04 -11.54
N GLU A 184 12.14 -6.01 -12.73
CA GLU A 184 12.91 -5.97 -13.98
C GLU A 184 12.77 -4.66 -14.74
N THR A 185 13.79 -4.33 -15.53
CA THR A 185 13.77 -3.20 -16.47
C THR A 185 13.04 -3.60 -17.75
N ASP A 186 12.11 -2.77 -18.20
CA ASP A 186 11.43 -2.87 -19.49
C ASP A 186 11.20 -1.48 -20.12
N LYS A 187 10.29 -1.38 -21.11
CA LYS A 187 9.99 -0.10 -21.79
C LYS A 187 9.37 0.97 -20.88
N PHE A 188 8.83 0.56 -19.74
CA PHE A 188 8.00 1.39 -18.87
C PHE A 188 8.62 1.60 -17.49
N GLN A 189 9.57 0.77 -17.07
CA GLN A 189 10.34 0.99 -15.85
C GLN A 189 11.82 0.65 -16.06
N THR A 190 12.71 1.45 -15.47
CA THR A 190 14.14 1.14 -15.30
C THR A 190 14.39 0.86 -13.83
N VAL A 191 14.98 -0.29 -13.54
CA VAL A 191 15.32 -0.75 -12.18
C VAL A 191 16.84 -0.85 -12.07
N GLU A 192 17.43 -0.05 -11.18
CA GLU A 192 18.84 -0.15 -10.81
C GLU A 192 18.95 -0.70 -9.38
N ILE A 193 19.56 -1.88 -9.22
CA ILE A 193 19.78 -2.47 -7.89
C ILE A 193 20.94 -1.74 -7.21
N LYS A 194 20.63 -0.92 -6.19
CA LYS A 194 21.64 -0.21 -5.40
C LYS A 194 22.29 -1.11 -4.37
N LYS A 195 21.49 -1.94 -3.68
CA LYS A 195 22.00 -2.83 -2.63
C LYS A 195 21.05 -3.99 -2.38
N VAL A 196 21.59 -5.17 -2.13
CA VAL A 196 20.87 -6.27 -1.50
C VAL A 196 21.70 -6.75 -0.30
N ASN A 197 21.07 -6.85 0.88
CA ASN A 197 21.70 -7.32 2.11
C ASN A 197 20.79 -8.34 2.80
N PRO A 198 21.28 -9.53 3.18
CA PRO A 198 22.65 -10.02 2.94
C PRO A 198 22.90 -10.30 1.45
N PRO A 199 24.18 -10.24 0.98
CA PRO A 199 24.51 -10.42 -0.43
C PRO A 199 24.59 -11.91 -0.86
N LYS A 200 24.07 -12.84 -0.05
CA LYS A 200 24.12 -14.28 -0.31
C LYS A 200 22.77 -14.77 -0.83
N TYR A 201 22.62 -14.81 -2.14
CA TYR A 201 21.42 -15.28 -2.84
C TYR A 201 21.76 -15.78 -4.24
N ARG A 202 20.83 -16.49 -4.87
CA ARG A 202 20.83 -16.81 -6.31
C ARG A 202 19.74 -16.02 -7.01
N VAL A 203 19.95 -15.63 -8.26
CA VAL A 203 18.86 -15.14 -9.11
C VAL A 203 18.35 -16.32 -9.91
N ILE A 204 17.05 -16.59 -9.84
CA ILE A 204 16.40 -17.64 -10.62
C ILE A 204 15.26 -17.05 -11.46
N ASN A 205 14.91 -17.75 -12.54
CA ASN A 205 13.95 -17.27 -13.54
C ASN A 205 12.71 -18.16 -13.57
N GLU A 206 11.57 -17.53 -13.84
CA GLU A 206 10.29 -18.16 -14.13
C GLU A 206 10.05 -18.07 -15.64
N PRO A 207 9.99 -19.20 -16.36
CA PRO A 207 10.08 -19.19 -17.82
C PRO A 207 8.78 -18.79 -18.55
N LYS A 208 7.60 -18.95 -17.95
CA LYS A 208 6.31 -18.70 -18.60
C LYS A 208 6.09 -17.20 -18.81
N TYR A 209 6.33 -16.36 -17.80
CA TYR A 209 6.14 -14.91 -17.90
C TYR A 209 7.45 -14.11 -17.86
N GLY A 210 8.57 -14.78 -17.62
CA GLY A 210 9.90 -14.19 -17.64
C GLY A 210 10.31 -13.56 -16.30
N ASN A 211 9.54 -13.77 -15.23
CA ASN A 211 9.83 -13.14 -13.94
C ASN A 211 11.17 -13.61 -13.37
N LYS A 212 11.78 -12.76 -12.56
CA LYS A 212 12.96 -13.11 -11.76
C LYS A 212 12.66 -13.03 -10.28
N CYS A 213 13.35 -13.86 -9.51
CA CYS A 213 13.36 -13.72 -8.06
C CYS A 213 14.76 -13.94 -7.50
N LEU A 214 15.00 -13.35 -6.33
CA LEU A 214 16.10 -13.74 -5.47
C LEU A 214 15.68 -14.98 -4.69
N PHE A 215 16.49 -16.02 -4.78
CA PHE A 215 16.35 -17.26 -4.06
C PHE A 215 17.37 -17.31 -2.93
N PHE A 216 16.89 -17.46 -1.70
CA PHE A 216 17.69 -17.55 -0.49
C PHE A 216 17.54 -18.92 0.16
N GLU A 217 18.62 -19.34 0.81
CA GLU A 217 18.68 -20.53 1.66
C GLU A 217 19.21 -20.07 3.02
N PHE A 218 18.46 -20.38 4.07
CA PHE A 218 18.70 -19.95 5.45
C PHE A 218 18.80 -21.13 6.39
N GLY A 219 19.52 -20.92 7.49
CA GLY A 219 19.53 -21.81 8.66
C GLY A 219 19.05 -21.08 9.93
N PRO A 220 18.98 -21.78 11.08
CA PRO A 220 18.56 -21.17 12.34
C PRO A 220 19.36 -19.93 12.75
N GLU A 221 20.62 -19.80 12.32
CA GLU A 221 21.47 -18.63 12.54
C GLU A 221 21.00 -17.34 11.83
N ASP A 222 20.07 -17.47 10.88
CA ASP A 222 19.46 -16.37 10.15
C ASP A 222 18.16 -15.88 10.78
N SER A 223 17.69 -16.52 11.86
CA SER A 223 16.50 -16.11 12.61
C SER A 223 16.52 -14.63 12.93
N GLU A 224 15.38 -13.97 12.79
CA GLU A 224 15.20 -12.56 13.13
C GLU A 224 16.12 -11.60 12.35
N ARG A 225 16.81 -12.04 11.29
CA ARG A 225 17.56 -11.14 10.42
C ARG A 225 16.63 -10.33 9.52
N THR A 226 17.15 -9.21 9.05
CA THR A 226 16.46 -8.36 8.09
C THR A 226 17.12 -8.47 6.72
N ILE A 227 16.31 -8.63 5.69
CA ILE A 227 16.71 -8.60 4.28
C ILE A 227 16.26 -7.27 3.69
N ASP A 228 17.20 -6.50 3.15
CA ASP A 228 16.95 -5.21 2.51
C ASP A 228 17.34 -5.29 1.04
N MET A 229 16.40 -4.97 0.14
CA MET A 229 16.69 -4.65 -1.26
C MET A 229 16.42 -3.17 -1.50
N ARG A 230 17.40 -2.47 -2.05
CA ARG A 230 17.31 -1.07 -2.43
C ARG A 230 17.44 -0.94 -3.92
N PHE A 231 16.50 -0.24 -4.52
CA PHE A 231 16.48 0.05 -5.94
C PHE A 231 16.40 1.55 -6.16
N TYR A 232 16.95 2.00 -7.26
CA TYR A 232 16.56 3.27 -7.86
C TYR A 232 15.69 2.97 -9.07
N ILE A 233 14.55 3.65 -9.15
CA ILE A 233 13.50 3.42 -10.14
C ILE A 233 13.30 4.68 -10.96
N LYS A 234 13.27 4.52 -12.29
CA LYS A 234 12.65 5.49 -13.20
C LYS A 234 11.44 4.84 -13.85
N ARG A 235 10.26 5.40 -13.69
CA ARG A 235 9.00 4.86 -14.22
C ARG A 235 8.39 5.86 -15.21
N LYS A 236 7.85 5.35 -16.31
CA LYS A 236 7.12 6.13 -17.32
C LYS A 236 5.66 5.74 -17.35
N GLU A 237 4.75 6.69 -17.28
CA GLU A 237 3.33 6.43 -17.45
C GLU A 237 3.07 5.53 -18.67
N LYS A 238 2.21 4.54 -18.46
CA LYS A 238 1.93 3.51 -19.45
C LYS A 238 0.58 3.79 -20.08
N ALA A 239 0.57 4.27 -21.31
CA ALA A 239 -0.61 4.36 -22.15
C ALA A 239 -0.76 3.10 -23.03
N ALA A 240 -1.86 2.98 -23.79
CA ALA A 240 -2.05 1.87 -24.73
C ALA A 240 -0.92 1.79 -25.78
N TYR A 241 -0.31 0.61 -25.93
CA TYR A 241 0.92 0.45 -26.73
C TYR A 241 0.90 -0.84 -27.55
N THR A 242 1.64 -0.82 -28.67
CA THR A 242 1.84 -1.98 -29.52
C THR A 242 2.97 -2.86 -28.93
N PRO A 243 2.72 -4.15 -28.64
CA PRO A 243 3.78 -5.05 -28.21
C PRO A 243 4.71 -5.42 -29.38
N ASP A 244 5.96 -5.79 -29.07
CA ASP A 244 6.86 -6.37 -30.08
C ASP A 244 6.43 -7.79 -30.50
N TYR A 245 5.86 -8.53 -29.54
CA TYR A 245 5.33 -9.87 -29.73
C TYR A 245 4.17 -10.12 -28.77
N ILE A 246 3.18 -10.91 -29.22
CA ILE A 246 2.08 -11.38 -28.37
C ILE A 246 1.84 -12.88 -28.61
N ASP A 247 1.84 -13.62 -27.52
CA ASP A 247 1.26 -14.97 -27.46
C ASP A 247 -0.20 -14.83 -26.99
N ARG A 248 -1.14 -14.78 -27.95
CA ARG A 248 -2.56 -14.58 -27.63
C ARG A 248 -3.14 -15.74 -26.83
N GLU A 249 -2.79 -16.97 -27.20
CA GLU A 249 -3.33 -18.19 -26.56
C GLU A 249 -2.94 -18.24 -25.09
N LYS A 250 -1.68 -17.92 -24.76
CA LYS A 250 -1.22 -17.80 -23.36
C LYS A 250 -2.07 -16.84 -22.52
N TYR A 251 -2.58 -15.75 -23.10
CA TYR A 251 -3.37 -14.74 -22.38
C TYR A 251 -4.88 -14.94 -22.50
N LEU A 252 -5.31 -15.98 -23.22
CA LEU A 252 -6.68 -16.50 -23.25
C LEU A 252 -6.85 -17.73 -22.34
N GLU A 253 -5.75 -18.39 -21.97
CA GLU A 253 -5.75 -19.58 -21.13
C GLU A 253 -6.41 -19.34 -19.75
N ALA A 254 -7.23 -20.30 -19.31
CA ALA A 254 -7.73 -20.34 -17.94
C ALA A 254 -6.59 -20.62 -16.95
N GLN A 255 -6.66 -20.07 -15.74
CA GLN A 255 -5.70 -20.35 -14.67
C GLN A 255 -6.45 -20.85 -13.44
N ARG A 256 -5.71 -21.38 -12.46
CA ARG A 256 -6.31 -22.08 -11.30
C ARG A 256 -7.34 -21.23 -10.54
N LEU A 257 -7.08 -19.93 -10.42
CA LEU A 257 -7.95 -18.98 -9.71
C LEU A 257 -8.67 -17.99 -10.65
N THR A 258 -8.48 -18.11 -11.96
CA THR A 258 -9.21 -17.36 -12.98
C THR A 258 -9.74 -18.31 -14.05
N PRO A 259 -10.71 -19.18 -13.69
CA PRO A 259 -11.28 -20.15 -14.61
C PRO A 259 -12.19 -19.47 -15.65
N ILE A 260 -12.49 -20.20 -16.73
CA ILE A 260 -13.42 -19.78 -17.79
C ILE A 260 -14.59 -20.77 -17.82
N ASP A 261 -15.47 -20.67 -16.83
CA ASP A 261 -16.65 -21.52 -16.71
C ASP A 261 -17.87 -20.93 -17.43
N ASP A 262 -18.99 -21.67 -17.40
CA ASP A 262 -20.22 -21.27 -18.07
C ASP A 262 -20.92 -20.08 -17.40
N ASN A 263 -20.67 -19.84 -16.11
CA ASN A 263 -21.19 -18.66 -15.41
C ASN A 263 -20.50 -17.39 -15.92
N PHE A 264 -19.16 -17.38 -16.03
CA PHE A 264 -18.44 -16.25 -16.62
C PHE A 264 -18.82 -16.01 -18.08
N LYS A 265 -19.01 -17.07 -18.88
CA LYS A 265 -19.47 -16.92 -20.28
C LYS A 265 -20.87 -16.30 -20.35
N ALA A 266 -21.79 -16.71 -19.47
CA ALA A 266 -23.14 -16.15 -19.44
C ALA A 266 -23.12 -14.67 -19.06
N ILE A 267 -22.47 -14.31 -17.94
CA ILE A 267 -22.36 -12.92 -17.47
C ILE A 267 -21.68 -12.05 -18.52
N ALA A 268 -20.50 -12.46 -18.98
CA ALA A 268 -19.74 -11.66 -19.94
C ALA A 268 -20.47 -11.56 -21.29
N GLY A 269 -21.15 -12.63 -21.73
CA GLY A 269 -21.97 -12.64 -22.93
C GLY A 269 -23.13 -11.63 -22.89
N GLU A 270 -23.81 -11.52 -21.74
CA GLU A 270 -24.86 -10.52 -21.52
C GLU A 270 -24.28 -9.10 -21.53
N VAL A 271 -23.22 -8.85 -20.76
CA VAL A 271 -22.57 -7.53 -20.66
C VAL A 271 -22.09 -7.04 -22.03
N VAL A 272 -21.57 -7.93 -22.87
CA VAL A 272 -21.05 -7.56 -24.20
C VAL A 272 -22.08 -7.61 -25.32
N ALA A 273 -23.34 -7.95 -25.04
CA ALA A 273 -24.38 -8.08 -26.06
C ALA A 273 -24.51 -6.82 -26.92
N GLY A 274 -24.57 -7.01 -28.24
CA GLY A 274 -24.68 -5.94 -29.24
C GLY A 274 -23.40 -5.11 -29.48
N LYS A 275 -22.32 -5.33 -28.71
CA LYS A 275 -21.06 -4.58 -28.82
C LYS A 275 -20.14 -5.25 -29.84
N LYS A 276 -19.61 -4.45 -30.79
CA LYS A 276 -18.91 -4.98 -31.98
C LYS A 276 -17.40 -5.12 -31.83
N SER A 277 -16.71 -4.17 -31.19
CA SER A 277 -15.24 -4.21 -31.06
C SER A 277 -14.81 -4.70 -29.68
N ASP A 278 -13.66 -5.37 -29.62
CA ASP A 278 -13.08 -5.86 -28.36
C ASP A 278 -12.82 -4.72 -27.37
N LEU A 279 -12.45 -3.54 -27.84
CA LEU A 279 -12.27 -2.36 -26.98
C LEU A 279 -13.56 -1.94 -26.29
N VAL A 280 -14.68 -1.88 -27.03
CA VAL A 280 -16.00 -1.51 -26.47
C VAL A 280 -16.53 -2.61 -25.55
N ARG A 281 -16.26 -3.88 -25.88
CA ARG A 281 -16.59 -5.03 -25.05
C ARG A 281 -15.79 -5.01 -23.73
N ALA A 282 -14.48 -4.78 -23.80
CA ALA A 282 -13.61 -4.65 -22.63
C ALA A 282 -14.02 -3.47 -21.74
N ARG A 283 -14.41 -2.33 -22.33
CA ARG A 283 -14.95 -1.20 -21.56
C ARG A 283 -16.22 -1.57 -20.80
N ALA A 284 -17.15 -2.28 -21.45
CA ALA A 284 -18.37 -2.73 -20.79
C ALA A 284 -18.09 -3.71 -19.64
N LEU A 285 -17.12 -4.62 -19.80
CA LEU A 285 -16.69 -5.51 -18.72
C LEU A 285 -16.01 -4.76 -17.58
N TYR A 286 -15.21 -3.74 -17.90
CA TYR A 286 -14.57 -2.86 -16.92
C TYR A 286 -15.61 -2.12 -16.07
N ASP A 287 -16.58 -1.45 -16.72
CA ASP A 287 -17.66 -0.74 -16.04
C ASP A 287 -18.52 -1.72 -15.21
N HIS A 288 -18.81 -2.92 -15.75
CA HIS A 288 -19.51 -3.97 -15.00
C HIS A 288 -18.77 -4.40 -13.74
N VAL A 289 -17.45 -4.53 -13.75
CA VAL A 289 -16.71 -4.90 -12.54
C VAL A 289 -16.77 -3.78 -11.49
N ILE A 290 -16.66 -2.51 -11.90
CA ILE A 290 -16.84 -1.36 -10.99
C ILE A 290 -18.23 -1.39 -10.36
N ASP A 291 -19.28 -1.57 -11.17
CA ASP A 291 -20.67 -1.55 -10.68
C ASP A 291 -21.02 -2.73 -9.75
N ARG A 292 -20.24 -3.82 -9.82
CA ARG A 292 -20.58 -5.10 -9.18
C ARG A 292 -19.73 -5.44 -7.98
N MET A 293 -18.54 -4.88 -7.86
CA MET A 293 -17.61 -5.15 -6.77
C MET A 293 -17.61 -4.00 -5.76
N ARG A 294 -17.26 -4.29 -4.51
CA ARG A 294 -16.91 -3.28 -3.49
C ARG A 294 -15.54 -3.57 -2.91
N TYR A 295 -14.72 -2.53 -2.74
CA TYR A 295 -13.42 -2.71 -2.13
C TYR A 295 -13.55 -3.03 -0.64
N MET A 296 -13.08 -4.20 -0.22
CA MET A 296 -13.18 -4.67 1.15
C MET A 296 -12.05 -5.64 1.49
N LYS A 297 -11.32 -5.34 2.57
CA LYS A 297 -10.25 -6.19 3.14
C LYS A 297 -10.67 -6.84 4.46
N TYR A 298 -11.93 -7.29 4.54
CA TYR A 298 -12.53 -7.86 5.75
C TYR A 298 -12.92 -9.34 5.56
N GLY A 299 -12.81 -10.14 6.62
CA GLY A 299 -13.08 -11.57 6.59
C GLY A 299 -11.98 -12.39 5.92
N SER A 300 -12.34 -13.60 5.46
CA SER A 300 -11.43 -14.54 4.81
C SER A 300 -11.80 -14.77 3.35
N GLY A 301 -10.81 -14.89 2.46
CA GLY A 301 -11.02 -15.25 1.05
C GLY A 301 -10.55 -14.18 0.07
N TRP A 302 -10.67 -12.91 0.44
CA TRP A 302 -10.15 -11.77 -0.33
C TRP A 302 -8.62 -11.81 -0.48
N GLY A 303 -8.11 -11.11 -1.50
CA GLY A 303 -6.69 -10.95 -1.79
C GLY A 303 -6.03 -12.18 -2.42
N LYS A 304 -6.80 -13.22 -2.76
CA LYS A 304 -6.31 -14.40 -3.46
C LYS A 304 -6.40 -14.25 -4.99
N GLY A 305 -7.30 -13.39 -5.46
CA GLY A 305 -7.63 -13.31 -6.89
C GLY A 305 -8.33 -14.55 -7.39
N ASP A 306 -9.23 -15.09 -6.57
CA ASP A 306 -10.17 -16.12 -6.95
C ASP A 306 -11.37 -15.44 -7.62
N ALA A 307 -11.49 -15.59 -8.93
CA ALA A 307 -12.53 -14.94 -9.70
C ALA A 307 -13.93 -15.47 -9.36
N VAL A 308 -14.06 -16.75 -8.98
CA VAL A 308 -15.35 -17.34 -8.61
C VAL A 308 -15.79 -16.73 -7.28
N TYR A 309 -14.88 -16.69 -6.31
CA TYR A 309 -15.12 -15.98 -5.05
C TYR A 309 -15.54 -14.54 -5.29
N ALA A 310 -14.78 -13.77 -6.08
CA ALA A 310 -15.07 -12.38 -6.38
C ALA A 310 -16.46 -12.20 -7.03
N CYS A 311 -16.82 -13.07 -7.98
CA CYS A 311 -18.13 -13.06 -8.63
C CYS A 311 -19.29 -13.31 -7.66
N ASP A 312 -19.11 -14.24 -6.72
CA ASP A 312 -20.13 -14.65 -5.77
C ASP A 312 -20.31 -13.64 -4.64
N VAL A 313 -19.20 -13.25 -3.99
CA VAL A 313 -19.24 -12.40 -2.78
C VAL A 313 -19.22 -10.90 -3.10
N ARG A 314 -18.83 -10.52 -4.32
CA ARG A 314 -18.84 -9.12 -4.81
C ARG A 314 -18.04 -8.14 -3.97
N THR A 315 -17.06 -8.66 -3.24
CA THR A 315 -16.18 -7.89 -2.34
C THR A 315 -14.77 -8.43 -2.43
N GLY A 316 -13.78 -7.58 -2.23
CA GLY A 316 -12.37 -7.99 -2.23
C GLY A 316 -11.42 -6.81 -2.41
N ASN A 317 -10.14 -7.09 -2.65
CA ASN A 317 -9.15 -6.05 -2.95
C ASN A 317 -8.83 -6.00 -4.45
N CYS A 318 -7.82 -5.21 -4.83
CA CYS A 318 -7.36 -5.09 -6.21
C CYS A 318 -7.18 -6.45 -6.92
N THR A 319 -6.65 -7.45 -6.22
CA THR A 319 -6.39 -8.78 -6.79
C THR A 319 -7.67 -9.51 -7.19
N ASP A 320 -8.77 -9.30 -6.47
CA ASP A 320 -10.07 -9.93 -6.72
C ASP A 320 -10.83 -9.21 -7.84
N PHE A 321 -10.84 -7.87 -7.83
CA PHE A 321 -11.38 -7.06 -8.94
C PHE A 321 -10.77 -7.45 -10.27
N HIS A 322 -9.44 -7.50 -10.31
CA HIS A 322 -8.68 -7.80 -11.50
C HIS A 322 -8.80 -9.26 -11.95
N ALA A 323 -8.92 -10.21 -11.01
CA ALA A 323 -9.19 -11.61 -11.32
C ALA A 323 -10.56 -11.81 -11.96
N TYR A 324 -11.59 -11.12 -11.45
CA TYR A 324 -12.93 -11.16 -12.02
C TYR A 324 -12.95 -10.62 -13.45
N PHE A 325 -12.34 -9.45 -13.66
CA PHE A 325 -12.21 -8.85 -14.99
C PHE A 325 -11.46 -9.75 -15.99
N ILE A 326 -10.35 -10.37 -15.57
CA ILE A 326 -9.60 -11.29 -16.42
C ILE A 326 -10.48 -12.46 -16.85
N SER A 327 -11.23 -13.07 -15.92
CA SER A 327 -12.07 -14.23 -16.22
C SER A 327 -13.21 -13.88 -17.17
N LEU A 328 -13.88 -12.74 -16.94
CA LEU A 328 -14.90 -12.22 -17.86
C LEU A 328 -14.33 -11.89 -19.25
N SER A 329 -13.17 -11.24 -19.31
CA SER A 329 -12.52 -10.87 -20.57
C SER A 329 -12.15 -12.11 -21.39
N ARG A 330 -11.50 -13.08 -20.76
CA ARG A 330 -11.10 -14.33 -21.42
C ARG A 330 -12.31 -15.17 -21.82
N ALA A 331 -13.40 -15.16 -21.04
CA ALA A 331 -14.65 -15.87 -21.37
C ALA A 331 -15.29 -15.41 -22.68
N VAL A 332 -14.97 -14.21 -23.15
CA VAL A 332 -15.48 -13.67 -24.41
C VAL A 332 -14.38 -13.46 -25.47
N GLY A 333 -13.22 -14.08 -25.27
CA GLY A 333 -12.12 -14.13 -26.24
C GLY A 333 -11.21 -12.90 -26.25
N ILE A 334 -11.22 -12.08 -25.20
CA ILE A 334 -10.33 -10.93 -25.06
C ILE A 334 -9.11 -11.34 -24.23
N PRO A 335 -7.88 -11.34 -24.80
CA PRO A 335 -6.69 -11.68 -24.05
C PRO A 335 -6.46 -10.67 -22.92
N ALA A 336 -6.22 -11.16 -21.71
CA ALA A 336 -6.01 -10.32 -20.53
C ALA A 336 -4.88 -10.88 -19.66
N ARG A 337 -4.10 -9.99 -19.04
CA ARG A 337 -2.95 -10.38 -18.22
C ARG A 337 -2.82 -9.55 -16.95
N PHE A 338 -2.21 -10.17 -15.95
CA PHE A 338 -2.04 -9.65 -14.60
C PHE A 338 -0.61 -9.16 -14.37
N ALA A 339 -0.47 -8.09 -13.61
CA ALA A 339 0.80 -7.61 -13.07
C ALA A 339 0.59 -7.13 -11.64
N ILE A 340 1.63 -7.25 -10.81
CA ILE A 340 1.60 -6.87 -9.40
C ILE A 340 2.89 -6.19 -8.99
N GLY A 341 2.79 -5.28 -8.03
CA GLY A 341 3.83 -4.37 -7.66
C GLY A 341 3.50 -3.57 -6.42
N ALA A 342 3.98 -2.33 -6.37
CA ALA A 342 3.62 -1.32 -5.38
C ALA A 342 3.07 -0.06 -6.07
N ALA A 343 2.03 0.54 -5.50
CA ALA A 343 1.57 1.88 -5.86
C ALA A 343 2.27 2.90 -4.96
N ILE A 344 2.96 3.87 -5.55
CA ILE A 344 3.74 4.87 -4.81
C ILE A 344 2.83 6.07 -4.52
N PRO A 345 2.69 6.52 -3.26
CA PRO A 345 1.90 7.70 -2.93
C PRO A 345 2.32 8.93 -3.76
N SER A 346 1.33 9.65 -4.31
CA SER A 346 1.54 10.90 -5.06
C SER A 346 1.56 12.14 -4.16
N SER A 347 0.96 12.07 -2.97
CA SER A 347 0.76 13.21 -2.06
C SER A 347 1.97 13.53 -1.17
N ARG A 348 3.03 12.71 -1.23
CA ARG A 348 4.27 12.89 -0.45
C ARG A 348 5.46 12.34 -1.21
N ASP A 349 6.66 12.81 -0.86
CA ASP A 349 7.90 12.43 -1.55
C ASP A 349 8.69 11.32 -0.85
N ASP A 350 8.33 10.93 0.37
CA ASP A 350 8.96 9.82 1.07
C ASP A 350 8.03 9.15 2.08
N GLY A 351 8.42 7.95 2.53
CA GLY A 351 7.76 7.22 3.60
C GLY A 351 7.34 5.81 3.22
N GLY A 352 6.53 5.18 4.08
CA GLY A 352 6.02 3.82 3.87
C GLY A 352 5.03 3.70 2.70
N ILE A 353 4.77 2.48 2.25
CA ILE A 353 3.74 2.15 1.26
C ILE A 353 2.83 1.07 1.83
N ASP A 354 1.51 1.22 1.66
CA ASP A 354 0.52 0.23 2.11
C ASP A 354 0.50 -0.99 1.18
N GLY A 355 1.51 -1.84 1.36
CA GLY A 355 1.57 -3.16 0.75
C GLY A 355 1.68 -3.17 -0.78
N TYR A 356 1.24 -4.29 -1.36
CA TYR A 356 1.23 -4.45 -2.81
C TYR A 356 0.02 -3.76 -3.44
N HIS A 357 0.14 -3.50 -4.73
CA HIS A 357 -0.97 -3.19 -5.60
C HIS A 357 -0.85 -3.96 -6.91
N CYS A 358 -1.96 -4.34 -7.53
CA CYS A 358 -1.95 -5.01 -8.82
C CYS A 358 -2.77 -4.24 -9.85
N TRP A 359 -2.59 -4.63 -11.10
CA TRP A 359 -3.28 -4.06 -12.24
C TRP A 359 -3.31 -5.07 -13.39
N VAL A 360 -4.05 -4.76 -14.43
CA VAL A 360 -4.20 -5.66 -15.58
C VAL A 360 -4.03 -4.92 -16.89
N GLU A 361 -3.83 -5.70 -17.94
CA GLU A 361 -3.87 -5.21 -19.31
C GLU A 361 -4.76 -6.15 -20.12
N PHE A 362 -5.57 -5.61 -21.03
CA PHE A 362 -6.27 -6.40 -22.04
C PHE A 362 -5.76 -6.05 -23.45
N TYR A 363 -5.89 -6.98 -24.38
CA TYR A 363 -5.43 -6.78 -25.76
C TYR A 363 -6.61 -6.51 -26.69
N SER A 364 -6.57 -5.37 -27.37
CA SER A 364 -7.55 -5.00 -28.41
C SER A 364 -6.87 -4.18 -29.51
N ASP A 365 -7.28 -4.41 -30.75
CA ASP A 365 -6.89 -3.61 -31.92
C ASP A 365 -5.37 -3.40 -32.06
N GLY A 366 -4.60 -4.48 -31.86
CA GLY A 366 -3.15 -4.43 -32.01
C GLY A 366 -2.38 -3.97 -30.78
N LYS A 367 -3.06 -3.55 -29.70
CA LYS A 367 -2.44 -2.91 -28.53
C LYS A 367 -2.78 -3.60 -27.21
N TRP A 368 -1.86 -3.54 -26.27
CA TRP A 368 -2.16 -3.73 -24.85
C TRP A 368 -2.71 -2.43 -24.27
N TRP A 369 -3.86 -2.53 -23.63
CA TRP A 369 -4.56 -1.46 -22.93
C TRP A 369 -4.40 -1.68 -21.42
N PRO A 370 -3.64 -0.82 -20.73
CA PRO A 370 -3.49 -0.90 -19.29
C PRO A 370 -4.76 -0.43 -18.59
N VAL A 371 -5.22 -1.20 -17.60
CA VAL A 371 -6.34 -0.80 -16.75
C VAL A 371 -6.11 -1.09 -15.28
N ASP A 372 -6.75 -0.29 -14.43
CA ASP A 372 -6.79 -0.51 -12.98
C ASP A 372 -8.17 -0.22 -12.41
N ILE A 373 -8.96 -1.27 -12.31
CA ILE A 373 -10.37 -1.22 -11.91
C ILE A 373 -10.52 -0.86 -10.43
N SER A 374 -9.64 -1.34 -9.55
CA SER A 374 -9.72 -1.02 -8.12
C SER A 374 -9.41 0.44 -7.81
N GLU A 375 -8.46 1.05 -8.52
CA GLU A 375 -8.21 2.49 -8.36
C GLU A 375 -9.28 3.34 -9.04
N ALA A 376 -9.88 2.84 -10.12
CA ALA A 376 -11.03 3.46 -10.76
C ALA A 376 -12.31 3.44 -9.91
N ASP A 377 -12.56 2.34 -9.21
CA ASP A 377 -13.62 2.21 -8.22
C ASP A 377 -13.40 3.19 -7.06
N LYS A 378 -12.17 3.18 -6.52
CA LYS A 378 -11.73 4.08 -5.46
C LYS A 378 -11.82 5.57 -5.84
N TYR A 379 -11.46 5.91 -7.07
CA TYR A 379 -11.43 7.27 -7.60
C TYR A 379 -12.28 7.34 -8.88
N SER A 380 -13.60 7.33 -8.72
CA SER A 380 -14.56 7.25 -9.85
C SER A 380 -14.39 8.33 -10.91
N SER A 381 -13.93 9.53 -10.54
CA SER A 381 -13.55 10.62 -11.47
C SER A 381 -12.39 10.25 -12.40
N LEU A 382 -11.52 9.33 -11.99
CA LEU A 382 -10.43 8.76 -12.78
C LEU A 382 -10.78 7.45 -13.49
N SER A 383 -12.03 7.00 -13.44
CA SER A 383 -12.46 5.76 -14.11
C SER A 383 -12.14 5.71 -15.60
N THR A 384 -12.17 6.87 -16.28
CA THR A 384 -11.79 6.95 -17.70
C THR A 384 -10.28 7.00 -17.89
N TYR A 385 -9.55 7.62 -16.97
CA TYR A 385 -8.08 7.63 -16.98
C TYR A 385 -7.53 6.20 -16.85
N TYR A 386 -8.00 5.47 -15.83
CA TYR A 386 -7.62 4.09 -15.56
C TYR A 386 -8.17 3.07 -16.59
N PHE A 387 -8.94 3.52 -17.60
CA PHE A 387 -9.24 2.72 -18.77
C PHE A 387 -8.29 3.10 -19.92
N GLY A 388 -7.05 2.63 -19.86
CA GLY A 388 -6.03 2.88 -20.88
C GLY A 388 -4.72 3.47 -20.34
N HIS A 389 -4.62 3.72 -19.03
CA HIS A 389 -3.41 4.21 -18.38
C HIS A 389 -3.06 3.44 -17.09
N HIS A 390 -1.75 3.25 -16.87
CA HIS A 390 -1.19 3.09 -15.53
C HIS A 390 -0.29 4.29 -15.23
N PRO A 391 -0.47 5.00 -14.11
CA PRO A 391 0.29 6.19 -13.80
C PRO A 391 1.76 5.88 -13.53
N ALA A 392 2.60 6.92 -13.55
CA ALA A 392 4.05 6.82 -13.37
C ALA A 392 4.46 6.49 -11.93
N ASN A 393 3.63 6.73 -10.93
CA ASN A 393 3.92 6.43 -9.52
C ASN A 393 3.65 4.96 -9.15
N ARG A 394 4.32 4.01 -9.83
CA ARG A 394 4.20 2.56 -9.59
C ARG A 394 5.52 1.83 -9.80
N LEU A 395 5.69 0.68 -9.13
CA LEU A 395 6.80 -0.24 -9.38
C LEU A 395 6.25 -1.65 -9.59
N GLU A 396 6.48 -2.25 -10.75
CA GLU A 396 6.07 -3.63 -11.04
C GLU A 396 7.10 -4.63 -10.52
N PHE A 397 6.64 -5.65 -9.81
CA PHE A 397 7.47 -6.73 -9.24
C PHE A 397 7.42 -8.00 -10.08
N SER A 398 6.21 -8.44 -10.46
CA SER A 398 6.01 -9.64 -11.26
C SER A 398 4.74 -9.57 -12.10
N ARG A 399 4.65 -10.48 -13.09
CA ARG A 399 3.55 -10.62 -14.05
C ARG A 399 3.06 -12.06 -14.11
N GLY A 400 1.78 -12.23 -14.45
CA GLY A 400 1.16 -13.55 -14.59
C GLY A 400 0.76 -14.18 -13.27
N ARG A 401 0.28 -15.43 -13.35
CA ARG A 401 -0.12 -16.21 -12.18
C ARG A 401 0.30 -17.66 -12.33
N ASP A 402 0.31 -18.38 -11.20
CA ASP A 402 0.76 -19.77 -11.09
C ASP A 402 2.21 -19.91 -11.60
N LEU A 403 3.10 -19.12 -10.99
CA LEU A 403 4.51 -18.97 -11.31
C LEU A 403 5.32 -20.18 -10.88
N GLU A 404 6.06 -20.77 -11.82
CA GLU A 404 6.90 -21.95 -11.59
C GLU A 404 8.38 -21.58 -11.65
N PHE A 405 9.06 -21.74 -10.51
CA PHE A 405 10.50 -21.52 -10.38
C PHE A 405 11.24 -22.85 -10.21
N ASP A 406 12.51 -22.88 -10.59
CA ASP A 406 13.42 -23.98 -10.31
C ASP A 406 14.68 -23.46 -9.57
N PRO A 407 14.89 -23.81 -8.29
CA PRO A 407 14.02 -24.62 -7.44
C PRO A 407 12.71 -23.90 -7.09
N GLY A 408 11.62 -24.65 -7.00
CA GLY A 408 10.28 -24.16 -6.64
C GLY A 408 9.87 -24.45 -5.19
N PRO A 409 8.84 -23.74 -4.66
CA PRO A 409 8.27 -24.04 -3.35
C PRO A 409 7.64 -25.44 -3.28
N ALA A 410 7.73 -26.09 -2.12
CA ALA A 410 7.05 -27.37 -1.87
C ALA A 410 5.52 -27.24 -1.88
N SER A 411 5.01 -26.04 -1.59
CA SER A 411 3.59 -25.68 -1.68
C SER A 411 3.05 -25.56 -3.11
N GLY A 412 3.90 -25.70 -4.13
CA GLY A 412 3.52 -25.64 -5.55
C GLY A 412 3.76 -24.28 -6.19
N PRO A 413 3.17 -24.03 -7.38
CA PRO A 413 3.34 -22.78 -8.11
C PRO A 413 2.89 -21.56 -7.30
N ILE A 414 3.68 -20.49 -7.36
CA ILE A 414 3.39 -19.24 -6.66
C ILE A 414 2.29 -18.48 -7.41
N ASN A 415 1.11 -18.30 -6.80
CA ASN A 415 -0.02 -17.64 -7.47
C ASN A 415 0.34 -16.26 -8.07
N PHE A 416 1.08 -15.43 -7.35
CA PHE A 416 1.74 -14.21 -7.82
C PHE A 416 2.83 -13.82 -6.83
N LEU A 417 3.86 -13.08 -7.25
CA LEU A 417 5.02 -12.79 -6.42
C LEU A 417 5.16 -11.28 -6.16
N ALA A 418 4.55 -10.82 -5.07
CA ALA A 418 4.71 -9.45 -4.56
C ALA A 418 5.36 -9.43 -3.17
N TYR A 419 4.99 -10.39 -2.33
CA TYR A 419 5.61 -10.66 -1.03
C TYR A 419 6.57 -11.85 -1.12
N PRO A 420 7.55 -11.96 -0.20
CA PRO A 420 8.35 -13.17 -0.07
C PRO A 420 7.45 -14.39 0.12
N VAL A 421 7.80 -15.47 -0.60
CA VAL A 421 7.34 -16.81 -0.26
C VAL A 421 8.45 -17.43 0.57
N LEU A 422 8.20 -17.68 1.87
CA LEU A 422 9.13 -18.35 2.78
C LEU A 422 8.57 -19.72 3.13
N GLU A 423 9.41 -20.75 3.03
CA GLU A 423 9.11 -22.08 3.54
C GLU A 423 10.16 -22.51 4.56
N ILE A 424 9.73 -22.94 5.74
CA ILE A 424 10.56 -23.60 6.76
C ILE A 424 10.17 -25.07 6.76
N GLU A 425 11.14 -25.96 6.52
CA GLU A 425 10.88 -27.41 6.33
C GLU A 425 9.80 -27.70 5.27
N GLY A 426 9.74 -26.88 4.21
CA GLY A 426 8.74 -27.01 3.14
C GLY A 426 7.34 -26.53 3.52
N LYS A 427 7.13 -25.94 4.70
CA LYS A 427 5.84 -25.37 5.13
C LYS A 427 5.84 -23.85 4.96
N PRO A 428 4.80 -23.26 4.32
CA PRO A 428 4.70 -21.82 4.17
C PRO A 428 4.66 -21.08 5.51
N VAL A 429 5.48 -20.05 5.65
CA VAL A 429 5.54 -19.16 6.83
C VAL A 429 5.42 -17.72 6.38
N LYS A 430 4.58 -16.93 7.07
CA LYS A 430 4.44 -15.51 6.79
C LYS A 430 5.63 -14.73 7.33
N THR A 431 6.06 -13.71 6.60
CA THR A 431 7.08 -12.77 7.03
C THR A 431 6.51 -11.37 7.13
N LYS A 432 7.07 -10.53 8.01
CA LYS A 432 6.76 -9.10 8.01
C LYS A 432 7.51 -8.43 6.86
N THR A 433 6.78 -7.74 6.00
CA THR A 433 7.32 -7.03 4.84
C THR A 433 6.95 -5.55 4.88
N GLU A 434 7.93 -4.69 4.65
CA GLU A 434 7.80 -3.25 4.66
C GLU A 434 8.32 -2.67 3.35
N PHE A 435 7.54 -1.77 2.75
CA PHE A 435 7.93 -1.01 1.57
C PHE A 435 8.07 0.46 1.95
N SER A 436 9.12 1.11 1.46
CA SER A 436 9.22 2.57 1.54
C SER A 436 9.89 3.15 0.29
N PHE A 437 9.66 4.44 0.06
CA PHE A 437 10.21 5.15 -1.08
C PHE A 437 10.78 6.51 -0.67
N ASN A 438 11.57 7.10 -1.56
CA ASN A 438 12.09 8.46 -1.42
C ASN A 438 12.38 9.08 -2.80
N ARG A 439 11.74 10.20 -3.14
CA ARG A 439 11.97 11.00 -4.36
C ARG A 439 13.06 12.06 -4.20
N ASN A 440 13.39 12.44 -2.96
CA ASN A 440 14.31 13.52 -2.63
C ASN A 440 15.80 13.13 -2.70
N VAL A 441 16.13 12.04 -3.37
CA VAL A 441 17.51 11.56 -3.45
C VAL A 441 18.22 12.27 -4.60
N SER A 442 19.21 13.10 -4.25
CA SER A 442 20.12 13.71 -5.21
C SER A 442 20.96 12.63 -5.89
N HIS A 443 20.54 12.17 -7.06
CA HIS A 443 21.39 11.39 -7.96
C HIS A 443 22.37 12.34 -8.65
N LYS A 444 23.55 12.52 -8.03
CA LYS A 444 24.70 13.16 -8.67
C LYS A 444 25.43 12.19 -9.56
#